data_AF-A0A329MA52-F1
#
_entry.id   AF-A0A329MA52-F1
#
_cell.length_a   1.000
_cell.length_b   1.000
_cell.length_c   1.000
_cell.angle_alpha   90.00
_cell.angle_beta   90.00
_cell.angle_gamma   90.00
#
_symmetry.space_group_name_H-M   'P 1'
#
loop_
_entity.id
_entity.type
_entity.pdbx_description
1 polymer ?
#
loop_
_entity_poly.entity_id
_entity_poly.type
_entity_poly.pdbx_seq_one_letter_code
_entity_poly.pdbx_strand_id
1 'polypeptide(L)'
;MIRILSRFLRALVLNGGVFLSNVPNYKEFLVPFLIHLADGNYHTINSIIDELADHFNLSETDKSERVRCGRQFKYRNRIISARTCLLKTGYVEYIADNNIIITEKGITYLKMATKLKKTPRRQPISRFNCFCSPNDTELLSVRITSNIVEY
;
A
#
# COMPACT_ATOMS: atom_id res chain seq x y z
N MET A 1 17.19 -29.84 -18.04
CA MET A 1 15.88 -29.26 -18.41
C MET A 1 15.03 -29.13 -17.15
N ILE A 2 14.12 -28.17 -17.10
CA ILE A 2 13.23 -27.75 -15.99
C ILE A 2 13.73 -26.47 -15.29
N ARG A 3 13.38 -25.33 -15.89
CA ARG A 3 13.60 -23.98 -15.35
C ARG A 3 12.55 -22.98 -15.85
N ILE A 4 11.28 -23.41 -16.01
CA ILE A 4 10.23 -22.57 -16.63
C ILE A 4 8.90 -22.56 -15.83
N LEU A 5 8.70 -23.39 -14.81
CA LEU A 5 7.40 -23.48 -14.13
C LEU A 5 7.19 -22.56 -12.90
N SER A 6 8.09 -21.61 -12.60
CA SER A 6 7.85 -20.66 -11.51
C SER A 6 7.06 -19.41 -11.91
N ARG A 7 6.70 -19.26 -13.20
CA ARG A 7 6.02 -18.08 -13.73
C ARG A 7 4.49 -18.17 -13.79
N PHE A 8 3.88 -19.32 -13.47
CA PHE A 8 2.45 -19.54 -13.73
C PHE A 8 1.50 -19.56 -12.52
N LEU A 9 2.00 -19.43 -11.28
CA LEU A 9 1.15 -19.61 -10.08
C LEU A 9 0.79 -18.32 -9.32
N ARG A 10 0.99 -17.14 -9.91
CA ARG A 10 0.58 -15.85 -9.31
C ARG A 10 -0.46 -15.05 -10.11
N ALA A 11 -1.01 -15.62 -11.17
CA ALA A 11 -1.93 -14.94 -12.08
C ALA A 11 -3.43 -15.07 -11.72
N LEU A 12 -3.79 -15.44 -10.48
CA LEU A 12 -5.20 -15.63 -10.12
C LEU A 12 -5.51 -15.14 -8.70
N VAL A 13 -5.39 -13.82 -8.50
CA VAL A 13 -6.17 -13.10 -7.48
C VAL A 13 -6.69 -11.81 -8.13
N LEU A 14 -7.79 -11.94 -8.88
CA LEU A 14 -8.61 -10.81 -9.29
C LEU A 14 -9.50 -10.41 -8.11
N ASN A 15 -9.24 -9.23 -7.54
CA ASN A 15 -10.20 -8.51 -6.70
C ASN A 15 -10.04 -6.99 -6.90
N GLY A 16 -10.93 -6.42 -7.70
CA GLY A 16 -11.54 -5.10 -7.53
C GLY A 16 -10.66 -3.86 -7.42
N GLY A 17 -10.64 -3.06 -8.50
CA GLY A 17 -10.38 -1.61 -8.42
C GLY A 17 -9.27 -1.10 -9.33
N VAL A 18 -9.64 -0.61 -10.52
CA VAL A 18 -8.91 0.32 -11.41
C VAL A 18 -7.37 0.27 -11.30
N PHE A 19 -6.73 -0.73 -11.91
CA PHE A 19 -5.28 -0.70 -12.16
C PHE A 19 -4.99 0.05 -13.46
N LEU A 20 -4.94 1.39 -13.39
CA LEU A 20 -4.31 2.19 -14.47
C LEU A 20 -2.77 2.14 -14.42
N SER A 21 -2.20 1.37 -13.49
CA SER A 21 -0.75 1.18 -13.35
C SER A 21 -0.43 -0.15 -12.68
N ASN A 22 0.61 -0.82 -13.17
CA ASN A 22 1.10 -2.10 -12.64
C ASN A 22 1.90 -1.93 -11.33
N VAL A 23 2.22 -0.69 -10.93
CA VAL A 23 2.90 -0.37 -9.67
C VAL A 23 1.94 -0.58 -8.49
N PRO A 24 2.29 -1.44 -7.51
CA PRO A 24 1.46 -1.71 -6.33
C PRO A 24 1.16 -0.48 -5.47
N ASN A 25 0.14 -0.58 -4.60
CA ASN A 25 -0.12 0.46 -3.62
C ASN A 25 0.96 0.48 -2.53
N TYR A 26 1.24 1.64 -1.91
CA TYR A 26 2.24 1.77 -0.84
C TYR A 26 2.02 0.78 0.31
N LYS A 27 0.76 0.44 0.60
CA LYS A 27 0.37 -0.51 1.66
C LYS A 27 0.91 -1.92 1.40
N GLU A 28 1.03 -2.31 0.14
CA GLU A 28 1.52 -3.63 -0.26
C GLU A 28 3.03 -3.76 -0.03
N PHE A 29 3.75 -2.63 -0.03
CA PHE A 29 5.19 -2.60 0.26
C PHE A 29 5.51 -2.70 1.75
N LEU A 30 4.57 -2.42 2.66
CA LEU A 30 4.85 -2.36 4.11
C LEU A 30 5.46 -3.66 4.67
N VAL A 31 4.84 -4.79 4.38
CA VAL A 31 5.30 -6.09 4.90
C VAL A 31 6.60 -6.54 4.22
N PRO A 32 6.72 -6.53 2.86
CA PRO A 32 7.98 -6.82 2.20
C PRO A 32 9.14 -5.95 2.68
N PHE A 33 8.91 -4.65 2.91
CA PHE A 33 9.93 -3.73 3.43
C PHE A 33 10.49 -4.20 4.78
N LEU A 34 9.62 -4.63 5.70
CA LEU A 34 10.04 -5.18 6.99
C LEU A 34 10.73 -6.54 6.86
N ILE A 35 10.36 -7.35 5.87
CA ILE A 35 11.04 -8.64 5.59
C ILE A 35 12.49 -8.38 5.16
N HIS A 36 12.73 -7.38 4.30
CA HIS A 36 14.10 -7.02 3.87
C HIS A 36 14.98 -6.53 5.02
N LEU A 37 14.39 -5.83 6.00
CA LEU A 37 15.11 -5.39 7.20
C LEU A 37 15.20 -6.45 8.31
N ALA A 38 14.60 -7.63 8.12
CA ALA A 38 14.52 -8.65 9.17
C ALA A 38 15.86 -9.34 9.47
N ASP A 39 16.88 -9.10 8.64
CA ASP A 39 18.26 -9.53 8.88
C ASP A 39 18.93 -8.78 10.05
N GLY A 40 18.34 -7.66 10.49
CA GLY A 40 18.87 -6.84 11.58
C GLY A 40 20.06 -5.96 11.20
N ASN A 41 20.42 -5.92 9.92
CA ASN A 41 21.50 -5.08 9.43
C ASN A 41 21.01 -3.66 9.08
N TYR A 42 21.97 -2.79 8.81
CA TYR A 42 21.72 -1.43 8.34
C TYR A 42 21.52 -1.41 6.83
N HIS A 43 20.42 -0.81 6.39
CA HIS A 43 20.09 -0.72 4.97
C HIS A 43 19.91 0.73 4.54
N THR A 44 20.46 1.07 3.38
CA THR A 44 20.18 2.36 2.76
C THR A 44 18.82 2.33 2.07
N ILE A 45 18.15 3.48 1.99
CA ILE A 45 16.87 3.57 1.29
C ILE A 45 16.97 3.19 -0.20
N ASN A 46 18.12 3.42 -0.84
CA ASN A 46 18.32 3.06 -2.24
C ASN A 46 18.38 1.55 -2.43
N SER A 47 19.11 0.82 -1.57
CA SER A 47 19.15 -0.66 -1.61
C SER A 47 17.74 -1.24 -1.48
N ILE A 48 16.97 -0.74 -0.50
CA ILE A 48 15.60 -1.21 -0.25
C ILE A 48 14.68 -0.91 -1.45
N ILE A 49 14.83 0.25 -2.09
CA ILE A 49 14.03 0.60 -3.28
C ILE A 49 14.31 -0.39 -4.41
N ASP A 50 15.57 -0.72 -4.66
CA ASP A 50 15.97 -1.59 -5.75
C ASP A 50 15.54 -3.04 -5.47
N GLU A 51 15.79 -3.54 -4.25
CA GLU A 51 15.35 -4.87 -3.81
C GLU A 51 13.82 -5.03 -3.85
N LEU A 52 13.06 -4.02 -3.42
CA LEU A 52 11.60 -4.06 -3.49
C LEU A 52 11.10 -3.97 -4.92
N ALA A 53 11.74 -3.20 -5.79
CA ALA A 53 11.38 -3.15 -7.19
C ALA A 53 11.55 -4.54 -7.85
N ASP A 54 12.63 -5.24 -7.48
CA ASP A 54 12.90 -6.60 -7.95
C ASP A 54 11.95 -7.63 -7.32
N HIS A 55 11.64 -7.51 -6.02
CA HIS A 55 10.66 -8.36 -5.33
C HIS A 55 9.29 -8.35 -6.01
N PHE A 56 8.86 -7.18 -6.49
CA PHE A 56 7.60 -7.00 -7.20
C PHE A 56 7.72 -7.21 -8.72
N ASN A 57 8.91 -7.57 -9.23
CA ASN A 57 9.20 -7.72 -10.66
C ASN A 57 8.72 -6.52 -11.49
N LEU A 58 8.97 -5.31 -11.01
CA LEU A 58 8.59 -4.09 -11.72
C LEU A 58 9.34 -4.02 -13.05
N SER A 59 8.60 -3.91 -14.15
CA SER A 59 9.18 -3.76 -15.48
C SER A 59 9.84 -2.38 -15.66
N GLU A 60 10.68 -2.23 -16.68
CA GLU A 60 11.26 -0.92 -17.02
C GLU A 60 10.18 0.13 -17.31
N THR A 61 9.07 -0.26 -17.93
CA THR A 61 7.92 0.62 -18.15
C THR A 61 7.32 1.08 -16.81
N ASP A 62 7.20 0.18 -15.83
CA ASP A 62 6.68 0.50 -14.49
C ASP A 62 7.64 1.40 -13.70
N LYS A 63 8.94 1.14 -13.83
CA LYS A 63 10.01 1.96 -13.22
C LYS A 63 10.07 3.36 -13.84
N SER A 64 9.76 3.47 -15.13
CA SER A 64 9.73 4.76 -15.85
C SER A 64 8.46 5.59 -15.60
N GLU A 65 7.38 4.99 -15.10
CA GLU A 65 6.12 5.68 -14.83
C GLU A 65 6.32 6.80 -13.79
N ARG A 66 5.83 8.00 -14.09
CA ARG A 66 5.93 9.17 -13.22
C ARG A 66 4.59 9.45 -12.53
N VAL A 67 4.66 10.06 -11.34
CA VAL A 67 3.46 10.63 -10.72
C VAL A 67 2.92 11.79 -11.58
N ARG A 68 1.63 12.15 -11.43
CA ARG A 68 1.00 13.24 -12.20
C ARG A 68 1.75 14.57 -12.12
N CYS A 69 2.43 14.84 -11.01
CA CYS A 69 3.27 16.04 -10.83
C CYS A 69 4.65 15.94 -11.53
N GLY A 70 4.98 14.83 -12.19
CA GLY A 70 6.14 14.66 -13.08
C GLY A 70 7.52 14.54 -12.42
N ARG A 71 7.69 14.93 -11.16
CA ARG A 71 9.03 15.03 -10.52
C ARG A 71 9.62 13.70 -10.04
N GLN A 72 8.79 12.74 -9.65
CA GLN A 72 9.24 11.46 -9.08
C GLN A 72 8.65 10.28 -9.83
N PHE A 73 9.43 9.19 -9.90
CA PHE A 73 8.92 7.90 -10.36
C PHE A 73 7.88 7.37 -9.37
N LYS A 74 6.81 6.80 -9.92
CA LYS A 74 5.66 6.35 -9.13
C LYS A 74 6.04 5.26 -8.14
N TYR A 75 6.79 4.24 -8.56
CA TYR A 75 7.23 3.17 -7.68
C TYR A 75 8.09 3.69 -6.52
N ARG A 76 9.06 4.57 -6.80
CA ARG A 76 9.87 5.23 -5.76
C ARG A 76 8.98 6.00 -4.79
N ASN A 77 8.01 6.75 -5.28
CA ASN A 77 7.08 7.49 -4.44
C ASN A 77 6.25 6.54 -3.53
N ARG A 78 5.80 5.39 -4.04
CA ARG A 78 5.09 4.38 -3.24
C ARG A 78 5.97 3.78 -2.15
N ILE A 79 7.22 3.42 -2.47
CA ILE A 79 8.16 2.86 -1.50
C ILE A 79 8.55 3.90 -0.43
N ILE A 80 8.78 5.15 -0.82
CA ILE A 80 9.05 6.26 0.10
C ILE A 80 7.85 6.52 1.02
N SER A 81 6.62 6.39 0.51
CA SER A 81 5.41 6.51 1.32
C SER A 81 5.29 5.36 2.32
N ALA A 82 5.62 4.13 1.92
CA ALA A 82 5.67 2.97 2.80
C ALA A 82 6.68 3.17 3.94
N ARG A 83 7.91 3.60 3.61
CA ARG A 83 8.93 3.99 4.59
C ARG A 83 8.41 5.03 5.57
N THR A 84 7.79 6.10 5.06
CA THR A 84 7.26 7.19 5.91
C THR A 84 6.19 6.67 6.87
N CYS A 85 5.35 5.75 6.40
CA CYS A 85 4.36 5.10 7.25
C CYS A 85 5.04 4.27 8.36
N LEU A 86 6.03 3.43 8.02
CA LEU A 86 6.76 2.59 8.98
C LEU A 86 7.54 3.41 10.03
N LEU A 87 8.12 4.54 9.62
CA LEU A 87 8.80 5.47 10.53
C LEU A 87 7.80 6.09 11.50
N LYS A 88 6.65 6.57 11.00
CA LYS A 88 5.59 7.15 11.82
C LYS A 88 5.00 6.16 12.83
N THR A 89 4.95 4.87 12.48
CA THR A 89 4.49 3.82 13.40
C THR A 89 5.58 3.32 14.34
N GLY A 90 6.84 3.74 14.17
CA GLY A 90 7.98 3.28 14.96
C GLY A 90 8.35 1.81 14.73
N TYR A 91 8.02 1.25 13.57
CA TYR A 91 8.41 -0.11 13.18
C TYR A 91 9.82 -0.16 12.60
N VAL A 92 10.28 0.97 12.08
CA VAL A 92 11.65 1.18 11.63
C VAL A 92 12.12 2.52 12.17
N GLU A 93 13.43 2.68 12.27
CA GLU A 93 14.05 3.91 12.71
C GLU A 93 15.28 4.22 11.87
N TYR A 94 15.72 5.48 11.94
CA TYR A 94 16.95 5.92 11.34
C TYR A 94 18.08 5.83 12.35
N ILE A 95 19.20 5.27 11.90
CA ILE A 95 20.49 5.37 12.57
C ILE A 95 21.30 6.46 11.87
N ALA A 96 22.32 6.99 12.56
CA ALA A 96 23.28 7.92 11.97
C ALA A 96 23.66 7.48 10.54
N ASP A 97 23.74 8.45 9.61
CA ASP A 97 24.03 8.28 8.18
C ASP A 97 22.89 7.77 7.27
N ASN A 98 21.63 8.10 7.57
CA ASN A 98 20.45 7.77 6.74
C ASN A 98 20.20 6.26 6.54
N ASN A 99 20.81 5.43 7.39
CA ASN A 99 20.57 4.00 7.41
C ASN A 99 19.30 3.67 8.18
N ILE A 100 18.54 2.68 7.68
CA ILE A 100 17.28 2.24 8.26
C ILE A 100 17.49 0.89 8.93
N ILE A 101 16.97 0.74 10.14
CA ILE A 101 16.92 -0.54 10.86
C ILE A 101 15.48 -0.84 11.31
N ILE A 102 15.17 -2.13 11.47
CA ILE A 102 13.92 -2.59 12.07
C ILE A 102 13.96 -2.49 13.59
N THR A 103 12.89 -2.01 14.22
CA THR A 103 12.77 -1.98 15.68
C THR A 103 12.18 -3.28 16.23
N GLU A 104 12.27 -3.51 17.54
CA GLU A 104 11.60 -4.65 18.19
C GLU A 104 10.08 -4.67 17.94
N LYS A 105 9.46 -3.48 17.90
CA LYS A 105 8.04 -3.32 17.54
C LYS A 105 7.78 -3.78 16.10
N GLY A 106 8.66 -3.41 15.17
CA GLY A 106 8.61 -3.87 13.78
C GLY A 106 8.73 -5.39 13.64
N ILE A 107 9.66 -6.01 14.38
CA ILE A 107 9.85 -7.47 14.40
C ILE A 107 8.59 -8.17 14.92
N THR A 108 7.98 -7.64 15.98
CA THR A 108 6.74 -8.18 16.55
C THR A 108 5.59 -8.10 15.55
N TYR A 109 5.42 -6.94 14.92
CA TYR A 109 4.43 -6.75 13.85
C TYR A 109 4.66 -7.73 12.70
N LEU A 110 5.92 -7.93 12.27
CA LEU A 110 6.27 -8.84 11.18
C LEU A 110 5.90 -10.30 11.51
N LYS A 111 6.17 -10.75 12.75
CA LYS A 111 5.78 -12.08 13.24
C LYS A 111 4.25 -12.26 13.22
N MET A 112 3.50 -11.25 13.64
CA MET A 112 2.03 -11.28 13.61
C MET A 112 1.50 -11.33 12.16
N ALA A 113 2.02 -10.46 11.29
CA ALA A 113 1.60 -10.37 9.89
C ALA A 113 1.87 -11.67 9.11
N THR A 114 3.00 -12.33 9.37
CA THR A 114 3.34 -13.61 8.72
C THR A 114 2.48 -14.78 9.23
N LYS A 115 2.09 -14.77 10.51
CA LYS A 115 1.16 -15.77 11.08
C LYS A 115 -0.23 -15.68 10.45
N LEU A 116 -0.73 -14.46 10.24
CA LEU A 116 -2.05 -14.20 9.63
C LEU A 116 -2.14 -14.69 8.17
N LYS A 117 -1.02 -14.78 7.44
CA LYS A 117 -1.02 -15.34 6.07
C LYS A 117 -1.13 -16.87 6.03
N LYS A 118 -0.76 -17.57 7.10
CA LYS A 118 -0.79 -19.05 7.17
C LYS A 118 -2.16 -19.61 7.54
N THR A 119 -3.00 -18.82 8.19
CA THR A 119 -4.39 -19.22 8.45
C THR A 119 -5.21 -19.06 7.17
N PRO A 120 -5.98 -20.07 6.73
CA PRO A 120 -6.90 -19.89 5.62
C PRO A 120 -7.82 -18.73 5.99
N ARG A 121 -7.69 -17.64 5.24
CA ARG A 121 -8.46 -16.41 5.42
C ARG A 121 -9.93 -16.81 5.33
N ARG A 122 -10.62 -16.96 6.47
CA ARG A 122 -12.08 -17.10 6.47
C ARG A 122 -12.59 -15.89 5.71
N GLN A 123 -13.26 -16.14 4.58
CA GLN A 123 -13.85 -15.09 3.77
C GLN A 123 -14.70 -14.20 4.68
N PRO A 124 -14.80 -12.90 4.41
CA PRO A 124 -15.68 -12.04 5.19
C PRO A 124 -17.07 -12.66 5.15
N ILE A 125 -17.63 -12.94 6.33
CA ILE A 125 -19.03 -13.33 6.46
C ILE A 125 -19.81 -12.17 5.85
N SER A 126 -20.51 -12.42 4.73
CA SER A 126 -21.37 -11.45 4.06
C SER A 126 -22.53 -11.11 4.99
N ARG A 127 -22.31 -10.25 5.98
CA ARG A 127 -23.37 -9.81 6.89
C ARG A 127 -23.04 -8.52 7.60
N PHE A 128 -22.84 -7.45 6.84
CA PHE A 128 -23.27 -6.11 7.26
C PHE A 128 -23.78 -5.38 6.02
N ASN A 129 -25.10 -5.38 5.87
CA ASN A 129 -25.82 -4.42 5.04
C ASN A 129 -25.90 -3.10 5.81
N CYS A 130 -25.71 -2.00 5.08
CA CYS A 130 -26.08 -0.60 5.39
C CYS A 130 -25.25 0.14 6.47
N PHE A 131 -24.98 1.44 6.39
CA PHE A 131 -25.56 2.54 5.60
C PHE A 131 -24.56 3.72 5.57
N CYS A 132 -24.44 4.44 4.45
CA CYS A 132 -24.25 5.90 4.36
C CYS A 132 -24.08 6.32 2.88
N SER A 133 -25.16 6.80 2.28
CA SER A 133 -25.17 7.83 1.24
C SER A 133 -26.52 8.55 1.38
N PRO A 134 -26.60 9.89 1.33
CA PRO A 134 -26.40 10.62 0.08
C PRO A 134 -25.59 11.92 0.23
N ASN A 135 -24.93 12.33 -0.86
CA ASN A 135 -24.92 13.73 -1.26
C ASN A 135 -24.79 13.75 -2.79
N ASP A 136 -25.93 13.50 -3.43
CA ASP A 136 -26.17 13.83 -4.82
C ASP A 136 -26.21 15.36 -4.92
N THR A 137 -25.29 15.93 -5.70
CA THR A 137 -25.39 17.33 -6.14
C THR A 137 -25.98 17.30 -7.54
N GLU A 138 -27.30 17.24 -7.64
CA GLU A 138 -28.00 17.62 -8.87
C GLU A 138 -29.41 18.13 -8.57
N LEU A 139 -29.54 19.46 -8.70
CA LEU A 139 -30.70 20.23 -9.18
C LEU A 139 -32.10 19.85 -8.67
N LEU A 140 -32.67 20.66 -7.77
CA LEU A 140 -34.12 20.92 -7.76
C LEU A 140 -34.40 22.36 -7.28
N SER A 141 -34.70 23.19 -8.28
CA SER A 141 -35.76 24.21 -8.31
C SER A 141 -36.00 25.08 -7.06
N VAL A 142 -35.64 26.35 -7.22
CA VAL A 142 -36.35 27.53 -6.72
C VAL A 142 -37.87 27.40 -6.94
N ARG A 143 -38.65 27.67 -5.87
CA ARG A 143 -40.11 27.97 -5.76
C ARG A 143 -40.63 27.24 -4.50
N ILE A 144 -41.32 27.80 -3.51
CA ILE A 144 -42.32 28.87 -3.42
C ILE A 144 -42.55 29.11 -1.90
N THR A 145 -42.27 30.32 -1.41
CA THR A 145 -43.19 31.30 -0.78
C THR A 145 -43.60 31.11 0.70
N SER A 146 -43.46 32.23 1.43
CA SER A 146 -44.43 32.84 2.35
C SER A 146 -44.93 32.06 3.59
N ASN A 147 -44.48 32.46 4.78
CA ASN A 147 -45.27 33.24 5.77
C ASN A 147 -44.58 33.17 7.16
N ILE A 148 -44.25 34.33 7.78
CA ILE A 148 -44.96 34.98 8.93
C ILE A 148 -45.03 34.00 10.15
N VAL A 149 -44.45 34.24 11.34
CA VAL A 149 -44.75 35.28 12.34
C VAL A 149 -43.59 35.45 13.35
N GLU A 150 -43.44 36.70 13.79
CA GLU A 150 -42.77 37.30 14.96
C GLU A 150 -42.63 36.44 16.24
N TYR A 151 -41.48 36.53 16.93
CA TYR A 151 -41.20 37.46 18.04
C TYR A 151 -39.70 37.49 18.35
#